data_AF-A0A1Q6SZQ0-F1
#
_entry.id   AF-A0A1Q6SZQ0-F1
#
_cell.length_a   1.000
_cell.length_b   1.000
_cell.length_c   1.000
_cell.angle_alpha   90.00
_cell.angle_beta   90.00
_cell.angle_gamma   90.00
#
_symmetry.space_group_name_H-M   'P 1'
#
loop_
_entity.id
_entity.type
_entity.pdbx_description
1 polymer ?
#
loop_
_entity_poly.entity_id
_entity_poly.type
_entity_poly.pdbx_seq_one_letter_code
_entity_poly.pdbx_strand_id
1 'polypeptide(L)'
;MKKLYLAVVLALNFGFDVSAAPLRINSEAKSFKYSKTVEKERPKLDEVTRQLIANYRKNPTEANKLALRKQIAINYDAVLMRKKAKLEELKRTAREQKKVDEMQEIVNEMLMDRERRIDASLARFTDARLKPGVRENKDGYLPVLGAAQNVSIAYAVVTNADYEKFIRATGRKAPKEWVNGTFPVGKGNYPVVNVSYYDAAAYCEWLSGNDRMASYRLPTEKEWEQAAGHMPKDADFNAEENAGLTSAFAFADTLSAAGAVNMWGNVWEWTSTAREGQNKAVKGGSWDAKRADCRTEYRGEGRNPNMGYGNVGFRIIREK
;
A
#
# COMPACT_ATOMS: atom_id res chain seq x y z
N MET A 1 -33.15 27.92 5.92
CA MET A 1 -32.01 28.44 6.70
C MET A 1 -30.94 27.36 6.83
N LYS A 2 -29.67 27.73 6.61
CA LYS A 2 -28.55 26.87 6.23
C LYS A 2 -28.19 25.80 7.29
N LYS A 3 -28.06 24.53 6.86
CA LYS A 3 -27.52 23.41 7.64
C LYS A 3 -26.02 23.64 7.92
N LEU A 4 -25.70 23.96 9.16
CA LEU A 4 -24.35 24.01 9.71
C LEU A 4 -23.96 22.59 10.17
N TYR A 5 -23.21 21.85 9.35
CA TYR A 5 -22.61 20.57 9.76
C TYR A 5 -21.11 20.74 9.96
N LEU A 6 -20.71 20.51 11.20
CA LEU A 6 -19.38 20.55 11.78
C LEU A 6 -18.47 19.52 11.08
N ALA A 7 -17.55 19.98 10.23
CA ALA A 7 -16.47 19.18 9.67
C ALA A 7 -15.27 19.30 10.62
N VAL A 8 -14.94 18.24 11.35
CA VAL A 8 -13.79 18.23 12.26
C VAL A 8 -12.66 17.41 11.64
N VAL A 9 -11.54 18.09 11.35
CA VAL A 9 -10.38 17.62 10.61
C VAL A 9 -9.20 17.48 11.56
N LEU A 10 -8.56 16.31 11.59
CA LEU A 10 -7.23 16.11 12.18
C LEU A 10 -6.48 15.09 11.32
N ALA A 11 -5.83 15.57 10.27
CA ALA A 11 -4.75 14.86 9.59
C ALA A 11 -3.44 15.19 10.33
N LEU A 12 -2.55 14.20 10.48
CA LEU A 12 -1.11 14.36 10.61
C LEU A 12 -0.52 12.94 10.61
N ASN A 13 0.12 12.61 9.50
CA ASN A 13 0.55 11.27 9.10
C ASN A 13 1.99 10.99 9.56
N PHE A 14 2.31 9.72 9.84
CA PHE A 14 3.70 9.23 9.97
C PHE A 14 4.36 8.84 8.65
N GLY A 15 3.67 9.11 7.54
CA GLY A 15 4.21 9.00 6.18
C GLY A 15 5.17 10.15 5.86
N PHE A 16 6.15 10.39 6.72
CA PHE A 16 7.11 11.46 6.58
C PHE A 16 8.05 11.17 5.40
N ASP A 17 8.00 12.00 4.37
CA ASP A 17 8.72 11.82 3.12
C ASP A 17 9.98 12.71 3.08
N VAL A 18 11.16 12.12 2.83
CA VAL A 18 12.44 12.87 2.74
C VAL A 18 12.47 13.78 1.51
N SER A 19 11.62 13.50 0.52
CA SER A 19 11.30 14.40 -0.57
C SER A 19 9.80 14.62 -0.57
N ALA A 20 9.35 15.84 -0.27
CA ALA A 20 7.97 16.25 -0.49
C ALA A 20 7.73 16.32 -2.01
N ALA A 21 7.61 15.16 -2.66
CA ALA A 21 7.00 15.11 -3.97
C ALA A 21 5.53 15.55 -3.80
N PRO A 22 5.01 16.46 -4.63
CA PRO A 22 3.59 16.78 -4.60
C PRO A 22 2.80 15.47 -4.68
N LEU A 23 1.78 15.31 -3.85
CA LEU A 23 0.73 14.36 -4.19
C LEU A 23 0.20 14.87 -5.53
N ARG A 24 0.36 14.08 -6.59
CA ARG A 24 -0.36 14.39 -7.82
C ARG A 24 -1.82 14.17 -7.46
N ILE A 25 -2.61 15.24 -7.53
CA ILE A 25 -3.98 15.25 -7.05
C ILE A 25 -4.87 15.31 -8.27
N ASN A 26 -5.70 14.28 -8.42
CA ASN A 26 -6.81 14.33 -9.35
C ASN A 26 -7.92 15.20 -8.74
N SER A 27 -8.07 16.44 -9.20
CA SER A 27 -9.11 17.35 -8.69
C SER A 27 -10.54 16.90 -9.03
N GLU A 28 -10.70 15.98 -9.99
CA GLU A 28 -12.00 15.44 -10.41
C GLU A 28 -12.39 14.15 -9.67
N ALA A 29 -11.45 13.57 -8.92
CA ALA A 29 -11.68 12.38 -8.11
C ALA A 29 -12.83 12.59 -7.12
N LYS A 30 -13.64 11.56 -6.91
CA LYS A 30 -14.84 11.63 -6.07
C LYS A 30 -14.51 11.96 -4.62
N SER A 31 -13.37 11.49 -4.10
CA SER A 31 -12.86 11.87 -2.78
C SER A 31 -12.59 13.37 -2.68
N PHE A 32 -12.23 14.05 -3.77
CA PHE A 32 -11.95 15.49 -3.81
C PHE A 32 -13.19 16.34 -4.13
N LYS A 33 -14.08 15.87 -5.01
CA LYS A 33 -15.31 16.58 -5.41
C LYS A 33 -16.26 16.87 -4.23
N TYR A 34 -16.24 16.01 -3.20
CA TYR A 34 -17.11 16.12 -2.03
C TYR A 34 -16.37 16.40 -0.70
N SER A 35 -15.03 16.34 -0.67
CA SER A 35 -14.24 16.64 0.53
C SER A 35 -13.99 18.14 0.65
N LYS A 36 -14.43 18.74 1.77
CA LYS A 36 -14.11 20.14 2.12
C LYS A 36 -12.70 20.30 2.71
N THR A 37 -11.96 19.21 2.84
CA THR A 37 -10.79 19.10 3.74
C THR A 37 -9.66 18.30 3.08
N VAL A 38 -9.46 18.57 1.80
CA VAL A 38 -8.47 17.92 0.96
C VAL A 38 -7.06 18.15 1.50
N GLU A 39 -6.36 17.07 1.83
CA GLU A 39 -4.94 17.05 2.13
C GLU A 39 -4.17 17.18 0.81
N LYS A 40 -3.73 18.41 0.50
CA LYS A 40 -3.09 18.74 -0.78
C LYS A 40 -1.64 18.25 -0.91
N GLU A 41 -0.99 17.95 0.22
CA GLU A 41 0.41 17.51 0.28
C GLU A 41 0.59 16.51 1.42
N ARG A 42 1.52 15.56 1.28
CA ARG A 42 1.97 14.76 2.42
C ARG A 42 2.60 15.70 3.46
N PRO A 43 2.37 15.51 4.77
CA PRO A 43 3.02 16.32 5.80
C PRO A 43 4.55 16.27 5.61
N LYS A 44 5.17 17.44 5.50
CA LYS A 44 6.63 17.55 5.43
C LYS A 44 7.23 17.01 6.72
N LEU A 45 8.37 16.31 6.60
CA LEU A 45 9.20 15.99 7.75
C LEU A 45 9.51 17.25 8.55
N ASP A 46 9.29 17.17 9.86
CA ASP A 46 9.76 18.22 10.76
C ASP A 46 11.28 18.39 10.63
N GLU A 47 11.76 19.59 10.92
CA GLU A 47 13.15 19.95 10.72
C GLU A 47 14.11 19.08 11.53
N VAL A 48 13.75 18.73 12.77
CA VAL A 48 14.58 17.89 13.65
C VAL A 48 14.77 16.51 13.02
N THR A 49 13.70 15.88 12.54
CA THR A 49 13.81 14.59 11.86
C THR A 49 14.65 14.69 10.58
N ARG A 50 14.50 15.76 9.77
CA ARG A 50 15.35 15.96 8.58
C ARG A 50 16.84 16.06 8.94
N GLN A 51 17.16 16.82 9.97
CA GLN A 51 18.54 16.96 10.46
C GLN A 51 19.10 15.63 10.98
N LEU A 52 18.31 14.87 11.75
CA LEU A 52 18.73 13.56 12.27
C LEU A 52 18.95 12.53 11.14
N ILE A 53 18.11 12.55 10.10
CA ILE A 53 18.33 11.73 8.89
C ILE A 53 19.64 12.12 8.22
N ALA A 54 19.89 13.43 8.02
CA ALA A 54 21.12 13.91 7.43
C ALA A 54 22.36 13.52 8.26
N ASN A 55 22.28 13.64 9.58
CA ASN A 55 23.35 13.26 10.51
C ASN A 55 23.65 11.76 10.44
N TYR A 56 22.62 10.91 10.47
CA TYR A 56 22.80 9.46 10.30
C TYR A 56 23.45 9.12 8.97
N ARG A 57 23.01 9.75 7.87
CA ARG A 57 23.58 9.52 6.54
C ARG A 57 25.05 9.94 6.45
N LYS A 58 25.42 11.02 7.13
CA LYS A 58 26.82 11.50 7.19
C LYS A 58 27.69 10.60 8.07
N ASN A 59 27.15 10.07 9.17
CA ASN A 59 27.88 9.22 10.11
C ASN A 59 26.95 8.15 10.71
N PRO A 60 26.86 6.94 10.13
CA PRO A 60 25.87 5.93 10.49
C PRO A 60 26.27 5.13 11.75
N THR A 61 26.39 5.82 12.88
CA THR A 61 26.64 5.20 14.19
C THR A 61 25.35 4.77 14.87
N GLU A 62 25.42 3.80 15.78
CA GLU A 62 24.27 3.39 16.60
C GLU A 62 23.72 4.55 17.44
N ALA A 63 24.57 5.46 17.91
CA ALA A 63 24.13 6.67 18.62
C ALA A 63 23.23 7.57 17.74
N ASN A 64 23.63 7.82 16.48
CA ASN A 64 22.84 8.62 15.55
C ASN A 64 21.55 7.92 15.14
N LYS A 65 21.59 6.59 14.98
CA LYS A 65 20.41 5.76 14.71
C LYS A 65 19.41 5.82 15.86
N LEU A 66 19.87 5.71 17.10
CA LEU A 66 19.02 5.77 18.29
C LEU A 66 18.42 7.17 18.48
N ALA A 67 19.19 8.23 18.22
CA ALA A 67 18.68 9.61 18.24
C ALA A 67 17.55 9.80 17.22
N LEU A 68 17.73 9.32 15.98
CA LEU A 68 16.70 9.33 14.95
C LEU A 68 15.46 8.50 15.38
N ARG A 69 15.66 7.29 15.88
CA ARG A 69 14.56 6.44 16.38
C ARG A 69 13.75 7.12 17.47
N LYS A 70 14.42 7.77 18.42
CA LYS A 70 13.78 8.52 19.51
C LYS A 70 12.91 9.65 18.97
N GLN A 71 13.40 10.42 17.99
CA GLN A 71 12.60 11.48 17.38
C GLN A 71 11.39 10.93 16.61
N ILE A 72 11.55 9.82 15.89
CA ILE A 72 10.44 9.13 15.22
C ILE A 72 9.38 8.70 16.25
N ALA A 73 9.79 8.18 17.42
CA ALA A 73 8.89 7.79 18.49
C ALA A 73 8.16 8.98 19.13
N ILE A 74 8.84 10.12 19.31
CA ILE A 74 8.20 11.36 19.81
C ILE A 74 7.13 11.83 18.85
N ASN A 75 7.46 11.89 17.56
CA ASN A 75 6.50 12.21 16.53
C ASN A 75 5.34 11.21 16.61
N TYR A 76 5.69 9.91 16.65
CA TYR A 76 4.92 8.72 17.04
C TYR A 76 3.67 8.99 17.88
N ASP A 77 4.01 9.39 19.09
CA ASP A 77 3.07 9.56 20.18
C ASP A 77 2.25 10.83 20.00
N ALA A 78 2.80 11.87 19.37
CA ALA A 78 2.07 13.10 19.12
C ALA A 78 0.83 12.88 18.24
N VAL A 79 0.91 12.07 17.18
CA VAL A 79 -0.28 11.73 16.37
C VAL A 79 -1.22 10.82 17.14
N LEU A 80 -0.69 9.82 17.85
CA LEU A 80 -1.52 8.91 18.63
C LEU A 80 -2.32 9.65 19.70
N MET A 81 -1.71 10.62 20.38
CA MET A 81 -2.40 11.51 21.33
C MET A 81 -3.52 12.30 20.67
N ARG A 82 -3.28 12.89 19.47
CA ARG A 82 -4.32 13.61 18.72
C ARG A 82 -5.48 12.69 18.33
N LYS A 83 -5.20 11.45 17.91
CA LYS A 83 -6.24 10.48 17.57
C LYS A 83 -7.03 10.04 18.80
N LYS A 84 -6.38 9.81 19.94
CA LYS A 84 -7.06 9.55 21.22
C LYS A 84 -7.98 10.70 21.63
N ALA A 85 -7.50 11.94 21.56
CA ALA A 85 -8.32 13.12 21.84
C ALA A 85 -9.54 13.20 20.91
N LYS A 86 -9.35 12.91 19.62
CA LYS A 86 -10.44 12.90 18.64
C LYS A 86 -11.46 11.79 18.90
N LEU A 87 -11.01 10.61 19.31
CA LEU A 87 -11.89 9.52 19.73
C LEU A 87 -12.76 9.92 20.92
N GLU A 88 -12.18 10.58 21.93
CA GLU A 88 -12.95 11.10 23.07
C GLU A 88 -13.95 12.19 22.69
N GLU A 89 -13.60 13.04 21.72
CA GLU A 89 -14.55 13.99 21.14
C GLU A 89 -15.70 13.28 20.41
N LEU A 90 -15.40 12.26 19.59
CA LEU A 90 -16.41 11.50 18.85
C LEU A 90 -17.35 10.74 19.79
N LYS A 91 -16.85 10.16 20.89
CA LYS A 91 -17.68 9.53 21.92
C LYS A 91 -18.75 10.48 22.48
N ARG A 92 -18.50 11.79 22.48
CA ARG A 92 -19.43 12.82 22.97
C ARG A 92 -20.31 13.41 21.88
N THR A 93 -19.83 13.46 20.64
CA THR A 93 -20.42 14.29 19.56
C THR A 93 -20.97 13.48 18.38
N ALA A 94 -20.52 12.25 18.19
CA ALA A 94 -20.93 11.43 17.05
C ALA A 94 -22.38 10.97 17.23
N ARG A 95 -23.19 11.14 16.18
CA ARG A 95 -24.57 10.64 16.13
C ARG A 95 -24.67 9.15 15.80
N GLU A 96 -23.63 8.61 15.18
CA GLU A 96 -23.56 7.23 14.72
C GLU A 96 -22.46 6.51 15.48
N GLN A 97 -22.82 5.44 16.21
CA GLN A 97 -21.88 4.64 16.99
C GLN A 97 -20.75 4.06 16.12
N LYS A 98 -21.07 3.68 14.88
CA LYS A 98 -20.12 3.15 13.91
C LYS A 98 -18.88 4.04 13.73
N LYS A 99 -19.03 5.37 13.77
CA LYS A 99 -17.89 6.32 13.64
C LYS A 99 -16.97 6.30 14.85
N VAL A 100 -17.52 6.03 16.03
CA VAL A 100 -16.75 5.86 17.26
C VAL A 100 -15.99 4.54 17.21
N ASP A 101 -16.66 3.47 16.79
CA ASP A 101 -16.08 2.12 16.70
C ASP A 101 -14.91 2.10 15.70
N GLU A 102 -15.11 2.65 14.49
CA GLU A 102 -14.05 2.78 13.48
C GLU A 102 -12.83 3.55 14.01
N MET A 103 -13.06 4.66 14.73
CA MET A 103 -11.97 5.45 15.32
C MET A 103 -11.27 4.69 16.46
N GLN A 104 -12.02 3.93 17.25
CA GLN A 104 -11.50 3.10 18.34
C GLN A 104 -10.59 1.99 17.81
N GLU A 105 -11.01 1.32 16.74
CA GLU A 105 -10.20 0.30 16.04
C GLU A 105 -8.88 0.89 15.54
N ILE A 106 -8.90 2.06 14.91
CA ILE A 106 -7.69 2.76 14.46
C ILE A 106 -6.74 3.04 15.62
N VAL A 107 -7.26 3.54 16.75
CA VAL A 107 -6.43 3.84 17.93
C VAL A 107 -5.84 2.57 18.53
N ASN A 108 -6.61 1.48 18.61
CA ASN A 108 -6.17 0.19 19.12
C ASN A 108 -5.04 -0.39 18.26
N GLU A 109 -5.22 -0.39 16.93
CA GLU A 109 -4.21 -0.84 15.97
C GLU A 109 -2.91 -0.03 16.11
N MET A 110 -3.00 1.29 16.27
CA MET A 110 -1.83 2.14 16.46
C MET A 110 -1.10 1.89 17.78
N LEU A 111 -1.81 1.52 18.84
CA LEU A 111 -1.20 1.14 20.11
C LEU A 111 -0.47 -0.21 19.99
N MET A 112 -1.14 -1.20 19.40
CA MET A 112 -0.58 -2.54 19.20
C MET A 112 0.66 -2.52 18.29
N ASP A 113 0.67 -1.66 17.28
CA ASP A 113 1.71 -1.64 16.25
C ASP A 113 2.79 -0.58 16.44
N ARG A 114 2.78 0.14 17.57
CA ARG A 114 3.64 1.31 17.80
C ARG A 114 5.12 1.06 17.48
N GLU A 115 5.75 0.08 18.15
CA GLU A 115 7.18 -0.19 17.94
C GLU A 115 7.47 -0.60 16.50
N ARG A 116 6.62 -1.48 15.94
CA ARG A 116 6.75 -1.94 14.56
C ARG A 116 6.74 -0.79 13.56
N ARG A 117 5.88 0.22 13.77
CA ARG A 117 5.77 1.40 12.90
C ARG A 117 6.94 2.37 13.06
N ILE A 118 7.43 2.54 14.29
CA ILE A 118 8.65 3.31 14.57
C ILE A 118 9.84 2.66 13.86
N ASP A 119 9.99 1.34 14.00
CA ASP A 119 11.10 0.59 13.40
C ASP A 119 11.00 0.53 11.88
N ALA A 120 9.81 0.39 11.31
CA ALA A 120 9.60 0.46 9.86
C ALA A 120 9.98 1.85 9.30
N SER A 121 9.62 2.92 10.01
CA SER A 121 9.97 4.30 9.62
C SER A 121 11.48 4.53 9.72
N LEU A 122 12.11 4.05 10.80
CA LEU A 122 13.55 4.09 10.98
C LEU A 122 14.26 3.36 9.85
N ALA A 123 13.87 2.10 9.58
CA ALA A 123 14.47 1.27 8.53
C ALA A 123 14.43 1.95 7.17
N ARG A 124 13.32 2.61 6.83
CA ARG A 124 13.19 3.40 5.59
C ARG A 124 14.16 4.58 5.56
N PHE A 125 14.25 5.36 6.64
CA PHE A 125 15.11 6.54 6.69
C PHE A 125 16.60 6.23 6.73
N THR A 126 16.95 5.05 7.25
CA THR A 126 18.32 4.56 7.31
C THR A 126 18.71 3.73 6.09
N ASP A 127 17.81 3.50 5.14
CA ASP A 127 18.09 2.72 3.93
C ASP A 127 19.07 3.47 3.02
N ALA A 128 20.19 2.83 2.66
CA ALA A 128 21.21 3.41 1.81
C ALA A 128 20.69 3.76 0.40
N ARG A 129 19.61 3.12 -0.04
CA ARG A 129 18.96 3.37 -1.34
C ARG A 129 18.14 4.67 -1.34
N LEU A 130 17.82 5.25 -0.18
CA LEU A 130 17.04 6.49 -0.08
C LEU A 130 17.82 7.70 -0.65
N LYS A 131 17.69 7.90 -1.96
CA LYS A 131 18.35 8.95 -2.74
C LYS A 131 17.33 9.64 -3.66
N PRO A 132 17.61 10.86 -4.16
CA PRO A 132 16.78 11.48 -5.19
C PRO A 132 16.55 10.50 -6.37
N GLY A 133 15.33 10.47 -6.90
CA GLY A 133 14.95 9.60 -8.02
C GLY A 133 14.74 8.11 -7.69
N VAL A 134 14.88 7.68 -6.43
CA VAL A 134 14.70 6.26 -6.03
C VAL A 134 13.32 5.68 -6.37
N ARG A 135 12.31 6.55 -6.55
CA ARG A 135 10.92 6.18 -6.86
C ARG A 135 10.55 6.30 -8.32
N GLU A 136 11.50 6.72 -9.16
CA GLU A 136 11.26 6.79 -10.60
C GLU A 136 11.14 5.38 -11.15
N ASN A 137 10.02 5.09 -11.82
CA ASN A 137 9.82 3.83 -12.50
C ASN A 137 10.68 3.78 -13.77
N LYS A 138 11.88 3.18 -13.68
CA LYS A 138 12.83 3.05 -14.79
C LYS A 138 12.69 1.72 -15.53
N ASP A 139 12.47 0.64 -14.78
CA ASP A 139 12.50 -0.74 -15.30
C ASP A 139 11.32 -1.60 -14.81
N GLY A 140 10.28 -0.96 -14.26
CA GLY A 140 9.10 -1.65 -13.76
C GLY A 140 9.19 -2.10 -12.30
N TYR A 141 10.34 -1.94 -11.62
CA TYR A 141 10.52 -2.37 -10.24
C TYR A 141 11.12 -1.27 -9.37
N LEU A 142 10.58 -1.11 -8.16
CA LEU A 142 10.88 0.00 -7.25
C LEU A 142 11.45 -0.54 -5.94
N PRO A 143 12.56 0.01 -5.40
CA PRO A 143 13.12 -0.45 -4.14
C PRO A 143 12.11 -0.37 -2.98
N VAL A 144 11.95 -1.47 -2.24
CA VAL A 144 11.16 -1.48 -1.00
C VAL A 144 12.05 -0.98 0.13
N LEU A 145 12.01 0.32 0.39
CA LEU A 145 12.87 0.94 1.40
C LEU A 145 12.58 0.42 2.81
N GLY A 146 13.63 0.02 3.52
CA GLY A 146 13.55 -0.64 4.83
C GLY A 146 13.32 -2.15 4.77
N ALA A 147 13.18 -2.75 3.58
CA ALA A 147 13.34 -4.19 3.36
C ALA A 147 14.81 -4.55 3.11
N ALA A 148 15.08 -5.82 2.78
CA ALA A 148 16.41 -6.24 2.33
C ALA A 148 16.86 -5.46 1.07
N GLN A 149 18.16 -5.26 0.92
CA GLN A 149 18.73 -4.36 -0.10
C GLN A 149 18.42 -4.79 -1.55
N ASN A 150 18.26 -6.09 -1.77
CA ASN A 150 17.93 -6.69 -3.04
C ASN A 150 16.41 -6.68 -3.35
N VAL A 151 15.55 -6.31 -2.39
CA VAL A 151 14.10 -6.37 -2.55
C VAL A 151 13.55 -5.12 -3.24
N SER A 152 12.88 -5.34 -4.38
CA SER A 152 12.12 -4.35 -5.13
C SER A 152 10.72 -4.88 -5.44
N ILE A 153 9.73 -4.00 -5.58
CA ILE A 153 8.33 -4.35 -5.88
C ILE A 153 7.93 -3.85 -7.26
N ALA A 154 7.10 -4.61 -7.97
CA ALA A 154 6.59 -4.20 -9.28
C ALA A 154 5.76 -2.91 -9.18
N TYR A 155 5.91 -2.04 -10.18
CA TYR A 155 5.23 -0.74 -10.27
C TYR A 155 3.70 -0.86 -10.25
N ALA A 156 3.15 -1.88 -10.91
CA ALA A 156 1.73 -2.20 -10.97
C ALA A 156 1.49 -3.70 -10.67
N VAL A 157 0.24 -4.05 -10.40
CA VAL A 157 -0.20 -5.46 -10.35
C VAL A 157 -0.02 -6.14 -11.71
N VAL A 158 0.08 -7.47 -11.70
CA VAL A 158 0.22 -8.26 -12.94
C VAL A 158 -1.01 -8.07 -13.82
N THR A 159 -0.78 -7.76 -15.09
CA THR A 159 -1.84 -7.52 -16.06
C THR A 159 -2.29 -8.82 -16.74
N ASN A 160 -3.47 -8.81 -17.34
CA ASN A 160 -3.92 -9.93 -18.19
C ASN A 160 -2.93 -10.18 -19.35
N ALA A 161 -2.39 -9.14 -19.97
CA ALA A 161 -1.42 -9.28 -21.06
C ALA A 161 -0.11 -9.93 -20.62
N ASP A 162 0.38 -9.63 -19.42
CA ASP A 162 1.58 -10.28 -18.87
C ASP A 162 1.30 -11.73 -18.48
N TYR A 163 0.13 -11.99 -17.87
CA TYR A 163 -0.27 -13.33 -17.49
C TYR A 163 -0.53 -14.25 -18.70
N GLU A 164 -1.00 -13.70 -19.83
CA GLU A 164 -1.19 -14.45 -21.07
C GLU A 164 0.15 -15.00 -21.60
N LYS A 165 1.25 -14.23 -21.49
CA LYS A 165 2.59 -14.70 -21.89
C LYS A 165 3.00 -15.94 -21.11
N PHE A 166 2.73 -15.95 -19.79
CA PHE A 166 2.97 -17.10 -18.93
C PHE A 166 2.14 -18.32 -19.34
N ILE A 167 0.85 -18.15 -19.58
CA ILE A 167 -0.03 -19.24 -20.03
C ILE A 167 0.47 -19.82 -21.36
N ARG A 168 0.78 -18.96 -22.34
CA ARG A 168 1.29 -19.39 -23.65
C ARG A 168 2.61 -20.14 -23.54
N ALA A 169 3.50 -19.73 -22.64
CA ALA A 169 4.81 -20.36 -22.44
C ALA A 169 4.74 -21.69 -21.67
N THR A 170 3.76 -21.86 -20.78
CA THR A 170 3.72 -22.99 -19.83
C THR A 170 2.60 -24.00 -20.08
N GLY A 171 1.59 -23.64 -20.89
CA GLY A 171 0.40 -24.47 -21.10
C GLY A 171 -0.53 -24.56 -19.89
N ARG A 172 -0.31 -23.73 -18.84
CA ARG A 172 -1.18 -23.69 -17.65
C ARG A 172 -2.59 -23.21 -18.00
N LYS A 173 -3.56 -23.61 -17.17
CA LYS A 173 -4.97 -23.27 -17.36
C LYS A 173 -5.18 -21.75 -17.24
N ALA A 174 -5.91 -21.19 -18.21
CA ALA A 174 -6.29 -19.78 -18.16
C ALA A 174 -7.37 -19.51 -17.07
N PRO A 175 -7.44 -18.27 -16.55
CA PRO A 175 -8.50 -17.85 -15.65
C PRO A 175 -9.91 -18.13 -16.21
N LYS A 176 -10.87 -18.38 -15.32
CA LYS A 176 -12.23 -18.88 -15.68
C LYS A 176 -12.96 -18.06 -16.75
N GLU A 177 -12.76 -16.74 -16.77
CA GLU A 177 -13.45 -15.81 -17.68
C GLU A 177 -12.73 -15.63 -19.03
N TRP A 178 -11.61 -16.30 -19.25
CA TRP A 178 -10.85 -16.21 -20.51
C TRP A 178 -11.39 -17.24 -21.50
N VAL A 179 -11.57 -16.81 -22.75
CA VAL A 179 -12.07 -17.67 -23.83
C VAL A 179 -10.89 -18.08 -24.70
N ASN A 180 -10.73 -19.40 -24.91
CA ASN A 180 -9.62 -19.97 -25.69
C ASN A 180 -8.22 -19.51 -25.23
N GLY A 181 -8.05 -19.26 -23.93
CA GLY A 181 -6.77 -18.82 -23.36
C GLY A 181 -6.47 -17.34 -23.55
N THR A 182 -7.43 -16.53 -24.01
CA THR A 182 -7.28 -15.09 -24.21
C THR A 182 -8.22 -14.31 -23.30
N PHE A 183 -7.70 -13.23 -22.71
CA PHE A 183 -8.48 -12.32 -21.86
C PHE A 183 -9.54 -11.56 -22.67
N PRO A 184 -10.59 -11.02 -22.01
CA PRO A 184 -11.63 -10.25 -22.71
C PRO A 184 -11.05 -9.07 -23.52
N VAL A 185 -11.60 -8.83 -24.72
CA VAL A 185 -11.14 -7.78 -25.63
C VAL A 185 -11.04 -6.43 -24.92
N GLY A 186 -9.92 -5.72 -25.09
CA GLY A 186 -9.68 -4.43 -24.46
C GLY A 186 -9.29 -4.46 -22.98
N LYS A 187 -9.13 -5.65 -22.36
CA LYS A 187 -8.76 -5.82 -20.94
C LYS A 187 -7.30 -6.21 -20.71
N GLY A 188 -6.42 -6.05 -21.71
CA GLY A 188 -5.00 -6.43 -21.60
C GLY A 188 -4.27 -5.77 -20.43
N ASN A 189 -4.53 -4.48 -20.19
CA ASN A 189 -3.93 -3.72 -19.09
C ASN A 189 -4.68 -3.86 -17.76
N TYR A 190 -5.74 -4.66 -17.68
CA TYR A 190 -6.47 -4.86 -16.42
C TYR A 190 -5.73 -5.89 -15.56
N PRO A 191 -5.86 -5.83 -14.22
CA PRO A 191 -5.30 -6.83 -13.34
C PRO A 191 -5.78 -8.22 -13.74
N VAL A 192 -4.87 -9.19 -13.73
CA VAL A 192 -5.29 -10.59 -13.74
C VAL A 192 -5.95 -10.92 -12.40
N VAL A 193 -7.12 -11.55 -12.48
CA VAL A 193 -7.92 -12.03 -11.34
C VAL A 193 -8.41 -13.45 -11.62
N ASN A 194 -9.13 -14.06 -10.68
CA ASN A 194 -9.55 -15.47 -10.77
C ASN A 194 -8.36 -16.44 -10.89
N VAL A 195 -7.24 -16.08 -10.25
CA VAL A 195 -6.04 -16.91 -10.11
C VAL A 195 -5.84 -17.27 -8.64
N SER A 196 -5.49 -18.52 -8.38
CA SER A 196 -5.19 -18.97 -7.01
C SER A 196 -3.85 -18.41 -6.53
N TYR A 197 -3.58 -18.51 -5.22
CA TYR A 197 -2.25 -18.18 -4.69
C TYR A 197 -1.16 -19.00 -5.38
N TYR A 198 -1.43 -20.28 -5.64
CA TYR A 198 -0.46 -21.18 -6.28
C TYR A 198 -0.24 -20.86 -7.76
N ASP A 199 -1.25 -20.38 -8.46
CA ASP A 199 -1.10 -19.87 -9.83
C ASP A 199 -0.24 -18.61 -9.87
N ALA A 200 -0.44 -17.71 -8.91
CA ALA A 200 0.36 -16.50 -8.77
C ALA A 200 1.82 -16.81 -8.38
N ALA A 201 2.04 -17.78 -7.48
CA ALA A 201 3.36 -18.28 -7.13
C ALA A 201 4.07 -18.93 -8.33
N ALA A 202 3.37 -19.78 -9.09
CA ALA A 202 3.91 -20.41 -10.29
C ALA A 202 4.29 -19.39 -11.38
N TYR A 203 3.54 -18.29 -11.50
CA TYR A 203 3.93 -17.18 -12.37
C TYR A 203 5.27 -16.56 -11.94
N CYS A 204 5.48 -16.37 -10.64
CA CYS A 204 6.74 -15.86 -10.10
C CYS A 204 7.90 -16.84 -10.31
N GLU A 205 7.66 -18.14 -10.13
CA GLU A 205 8.64 -19.20 -10.42
C GLU A 205 9.03 -19.20 -11.91
N TRP A 206 8.05 -19.07 -12.80
CA TRP A 206 8.31 -18.97 -14.24
C TRP A 206 9.16 -17.74 -14.59
N LEU A 207 8.86 -16.56 -14.01
CA LEU A 207 9.72 -15.39 -14.22
C LEU A 207 11.15 -15.65 -13.75
N SER A 208 11.31 -16.27 -12.58
CA SER A 208 12.64 -16.61 -12.02
C SER A 208 13.40 -17.57 -12.93
N GLY A 209 12.73 -18.55 -13.54
CA GLY A 209 13.35 -19.46 -14.50
C GLY A 209 13.80 -18.80 -15.81
N ASN A 210 13.23 -17.63 -16.15
CA ASN A 210 13.53 -16.89 -17.38
C ASN A 210 14.47 -15.69 -17.17
N ASP A 211 14.85 -15.38 -15.94
CA ASP A 211 15.78 -14.30 -15.61
C ASP A 211 16.99 -14.85 -14.83
N ARG A 212 18.17 -14.79 -15.44
CA ARG A 212 19.40 -15.29 -14.82
C ARG A 212 19.95 -14.38 -13.72
N MET A 213 19.41 -13.17 -13.59
CA MET A 213 19.94 -12.13 -12.69
C MET A 213 19.04 -11.85 -11.49
N ALA A 214 17.81 -12.37 -11.47
CA ALA A 214 16.86 -12.05 -10.41
C ALA A 214 15.92 -13.21 -10.12
N SER A 215 15.50 -13.29 -8.85
CA SER A 215 14.42 -14.16 -8.40
C SER A 215 13.14 -13.35 -8.22
N TYR A 216 12.00 -13.98 -8.46
CA TYR A 216 10.68 -13.37 -8.35
C TYR A 216 9.80 -14.17 -7.41
N ARG A 217 9.05 -13.48 -6.57
CA ARG A 217 8.12 -14.09 -5.61
C ARG A 217 6.97 -13.16 -5.26
N LEU A 218 5.97 -13.68 -4.57
CA LEU A 218 4.93 -12.87 -3.96
C LEU A 218 5.50 -12.08 -2.76
N PRO A 219 5.02 -10.84 -2.52
CA PRO A 219 5.43 -10.06 -1.36
C PRO A 219 4.98 -10.76 -0.07
N THR A 220 5.74 -10.61 1.00
CA THR A 220 5.18 -10.73 2.35
C THR A 220 4.28 -9.53 2.63
N GLU A 221 3.33 -9.62 3.56
CA GLU A 221 2.56 -8.43 3.98
C GLU A 221 3.46 -7.30 4.47
N LYS A 222 4.56 -7.62 5.16
CA LYS A 222 5.49 -6.62 5.66
C LYS A 222 6.14 -5.83 4.51
N GLU A 223 6.60 -6.51 3.47
CA GLU A 223 7.18 -5.86 2.29
C GLU A 223 6.14 -5.06 1.52
N TRP A 224 4.93 -5.62 1.39
CA TRP A 224 3.80 -4.92 0.78
C TRP A 224 3.46 -3.63 1.53
N GLU A 225 3.40 -3.67 2.86
CA GLU A 225 3.14 -2.50 3.71
C GLU A 225 4.26 -1.47 3.66
N GLN A 226 5.52 -1.90 3.63
CA GLN A 226 6.67 -1.02 3.44
C GLN A 226 6.63 -0.33 2.08
N ALA A 227 6.27 -1.06 1.03
CA ALA A 227 6.12 -0.52 -0.31
C ALA A 227 4.93 0.44 -0.44
N ALA A 228 3.79 0.10 0.17
CA ALA A 228 2.59 0.92 0.18
C ALA A 228 2.85 2.24 0.93
N GLY A 229 3.43 2.14 2.13
CA GLY A 229 3.54 3.23 3.07
C GLY A 229 2.16 3.68 3.55
N HIS A 230 2.07 4.89 4.10
CA HIS A 230 0.80 5.38 4.63
C HIS A 230 -0.16 5.76 3.49
N MET A 231 -1.40 5.24 3.56
CA MET A 231 -2.48 5.60 2.64
C MET A 231 -2.89 7.07 2.85
N PRO A 232 -2.76 7.95 1.85
CA PRO A 232 -3.23 9.33 1.98
C PRO A 232 -4.74 9.37 2.20
N LYS A 233 -5.23 10.25 3.08
CA LYS A 233 -6.65 10.34 3.44
C LYS A 233 -7.55 10.52 2.21
N ASP A 234 -7.20 11.46 1.35
CA ASP A 234 -7.98 11.83 0.18
C ASP A 234 -7.52 11.10 -1.10
N ALA A 235 -6.65 10.09 -1.00
CA ALA A 235 -6.13 9.35 -2.16
C ALA A 235 -7.27 8.88 -3.09
N ASP A 236 -7.14 9.15 -4.37
CA ASP A 236 -8.06 8.64 -5.38
C ASP A 236 -7.67 7.20 -5.74
N PHE A 237 -8.58 6.26 -5.54
CA PHE A 237 -8.40 4.86 -5.89
C PHE A 237 -9.75 4.15 -5.97
N ASN A 238 -9.77 3.03 -6.69
CA ASN A 238 -10.99 2.25 -6.94
C ASN A 238 -11.39 1.42 -5.71
N ALA A 239 -12.37 1.89 -4.93
CA ALA A 239 -12.98 1.18 -3.80
C ALA A 239 -14.43 1.64 -3.61
N GLU A 240 -15.27 0.85 -2.94
CA GLU A 240 -16.68 1.13 -2.57
C GLU A 240 -17.71 1.25 -3.71
N GLU A 241 -17.31 1.26 -4.99
CA GLU A 241 -18.21 1.68 -6.06
C GLU A 241 -18.88 0.55 -6.84
N ASN A 242 -18.55 -0.71 -6.56
CA ASN A 242 -19.02 -1.88 -7.32
C ASN A 242 -18.87 -1.74 -8.86
N ALA A 243 -18.01 -0.84 -9.34
CA ALA A 243 -17.86 -0.49 -10.75
C ALA A 243 -16.96 -1.48 -11.52
N GLY A 244 -16.47 -2.51 -10.82
CA GLY A 244 -15.56 -3.52 -11.36
C GLY A 244 -14.11 -3.04 -11.43
N LEU A 245 -13.30 -3.86 -12.08
CA LEU A 245 -11.87 -3.61 -12.26
C LEU A 245 -11.62 -2.39 -13.16
N THR A 246 -10.52 -1.70 -12.92
CA THR A 246 -9.94 -0.69 -13.81
C THR A 246 -8.56 -1.14 -14.31
N SER A 247 -7.99 -0.42 -15.27
CA SER A 247 -6.59 -0.64 -15.69
C SER A 247 -5.63 -0.70 -14.49
N ALA A 248 -4.64 -1.59 -14.54
CA ALA A 248 -3.58 -1.73 -13.53
C ALA A 248 -2.71 -0.47 -13.39
N PHE A 249 -2.78 0.42 -14.40
CA PHE A 249 -2.08 1.71 -14.43
C PHE A 249 -3.00 2.91 -14.15
N ALA A 250 -4.27 2.68 -13.81
CA ALA A 250 -5.17 3.75 -13.37
C ALA A 250 -4.66 4.40 -12.07
N PHE A 251 -5.16 5.59 -11.74
CA PHE A 251 -4.79 6.31 -10.51
C PHE A 251 -3.27 6.54 -10.38
N ALA A 252 -2.60 6.82 -11.51
CA ALA A 252 -1.15 7.03 -11.57
C ALA A 252 -0.64 8.22 -10.72
N ASP A 253 -1.56 9.08 -10.30
CA ASP A 253 -1.30 10.21 -9.43
C ASP A 253 -1.26 9.81 -7.93
N THR A 254 -1.86 8.67 -7.58
CA THR A 254 -1.83 8.08 -6.23
C THR A 254 -0.65 7.11 -6.11
N LEU A 255 0.54 7.66 -5.85
CA LEU A 255 1.76 6.87 -5.69
C LEU A 255 1.98 6.40 -4.25
N SER A 256 2.51 5.19 -4.10
CA SER A 256 2.90 4.62 -2.80
C SER A 256 4.20 5.22 -2.24
N ALA A 257 4.68 4.72 -1.10
CA ALA A 257 6.01 5.07 -0.56
C ALA A 257 7.17 4.57 -1.43
N ALA A 258 7.00 3.47 -2.16
CA ALA A 258 7.95 3.00 -3.16
C ALA A 258 7.83 3.75 -4.50
N GLY A 259 6.66 4.35 -4.77
CA GLY A 259 6.31 4.95 -6.08
C GLY A 259 5.44 4.05 -6.96
N ALA A 260 4.90 2.96 -6.40
CA ALA A 260 4.01 2.04 -7.11
C ALA A 260 2.59 2.60 -7.19
N VAL A 261 1.85 2.21 -8.23
CA VAL A 261 0.44 2.57 -8.44
C VAL A 261 -0.50 1.47 -7.97
N ASN A 262 -1.75 1.85 -7.68
CA ASN A 262 -2.81 0.93 -7.25
C ASN A 262 -2.39 0.02 -6.07
N MET A 263 -1.64 0.58 -5.11
CA MET A 263 -1.41 -0.13 -3.84
C MET A 263 -2.66 -0.13 -2.95
N TRP A 264 -3.67 0.69 -3.26
CA TRP A 264 -4.93 0.73 -2.54
C TRP A 264 -6.07 0.59 -3.54
N GLY A 265 -7.05 -0.27 -3.25
CA GLY A 265 -8.18 -0.56 -4.12
C GLY A 265 -7.84 -1.35 -5.39
N ASN A 266 -8.79 -1.38 -6.31
CA ASN A 266 -8.83 -2.15 -7.55
C ASN A 266 -8.84 -3.66 -7.30
N VAL A 267 -7.78 -4.27 -6.78
CA VAL A 267 -7.74 -5.69 -6.41
C VAL A 267 -7.05 -5.90 -5.07
N TRP A 268 -7.58 -6.84 -4.31
CA TRP A 268 -6.81 -7.49 -3.26
C TRP A 268 -5.57 -8.14 -3.88
N GLU A 269 -4.42 -8.00 -3.25
CA GLU A 269 -3.16 -8.57 -3.74
C GLU A 269 -2.72 -9.74 -2.87
N TRP A 270 -2.52 -10.92 -3.48
CA TRP A 270 -1.94 -12.08 -2.80
C TRP A 270 -0.59 -11.75 -2.15
N THR A 271 -0.41 -12.21 -0.91
CA THR A 271 0.88 -12.19 -0.22
C THR A 271 1.27 -13.61 0.22
N SER A 272 2.57 -13.84 0.47
CA SER A 272 3.08 -15.11 0.96
C SER A 272 2.80 -15.37 2.45
N THR A 273 2.34 -14.35 3.18
CA THR A 273 2.09 -14.42 4.63
C THR A 273 0.88 -15.30 4.95
N ALA A 274 1.06 -16.22 5.90
CA ALA A 274 0.00 -17.13 6.33
C ALA A 274 -1.07 -16.42 7.18
N ARG A 275 -2.26 -17.01 7.16
CA ARG A 275 -3.40 -16.71 8.01
C ARG A 275 -3.95 -17.99 8.63
N GLU A 276 -4.84 -17.84 9.59
CA GLU A 276 -5.55 -18.96 10.20
C GLU A 276 -6.29 -19.80 9.15
N GLY A 277 -6.49 -21.08 9.46
CA GLY A 277 -7.19 -22.00 8.56
C GLY A 277 -6.49 -22.24 7.23
N GLN A 278 -5.15 -22.19 7.19
CA GLN A 278 -4.32 -22.35 5.99
C GLN A 278 -4.53 -21.26 4.91
N ASN A 279 -5.24 -20.18 5.24
CA ASN A 279 -5.43 -19.07 4.34
C ASN A 279 -4.11 -18.32 4.08
N LYS A 280 -4.07 -17.57 2.98
CA LYS A 280 -3.02 -16.60 2.69
C LYS A 280 -3.58 -15.19 2.82
N ALA A 281 -2.79 -14.29 3.39
CA ALA A 281 -3.17 -12.91 3.55
C ALA A 281 -3.25 -12.21 2.19
N VAL A 282 -4.21 -11.31 2.06
CA VAL A 282 -4.34 -10.39 0.92
C VAL A 282 -4.31 -8.94 1.40
N LYS A 283 -3.85 -8.02 0.55
CA LYS A 283 -3.64 -6.61 0.92
C LYS A 283 -4.20 -5.63 -0.10
N GLY A 284 -4.39 -4.38 0.33
CA GLY A 284 -4.72 -3.25 -0.54
C GLY A 284 -6.20 -2.94 -0.71
N GLY A 285 -7.10 -3.89 -0.49
CA GLY A 285 -8.51 -3.71 -0.81
C GLY A 285 -8.80 -3.81 -2.31
N SER A 286 -10.07 -3.94 -2.67
CA SER A 286 -10.53 -4.12 -4.05
C SER A 286 -11.63 -3.11 -4.42
N TRP A 287 -12.05 -3.12 -5.67
CA TRP A 287 -13.12 -2.27 -6.21
C TRP A 287 -14.47 -2.39 -5.46
N ASP A 288 -14.72 -3.52 -4.81
CA ASP A 288 -15.90 -3.83 -3.99
C ASP A 288 -15.62 -3.74 -2.47
N ALA A 289 -14.40 -3.41 -2.05
CA ALA A 289 -14.05 -3.29 -0.63
C ALA A 289 -14.48 -1.93 -0.06
N LYS A 290 -14.72 -1.89 1.26
CA LYS A 290 -14.83 -0.61 1.96
C LYS A 290 -13.49 0.09 1.96
N ARG A 291 -13.48 1.42 1.87
CA ARG A 291 -12.25 2.23 1.88
C ARG A 291 -11.45 2.04 3.18
N ALA A 292 -12.13 1.76 4.29
CA ALA A 292 -11.49 1.45 5.58
C ALA A 292 -10.71 0.13 5.57
N ASP A 293 -11.10 -0.82 4.72
CA ASP A 293 -10.43 -2.12 4.54
C ASP A 293 -9.24 -1.99 3.57
N CYS A 294 -9.21 -0.92 2.75
CA CYS A 294 -8.07 -0.61 1.88
C CYS A 294 -6.87 0.01 2.63
N ARG A 295 -6.97 0.29 3.94
CA ARG A 295 -5.85 0.88 4.70
C ARG A 295 -4.62 -0.03 4.62
N THR A 296 -3.44 0.58 4.49
CA THR A 296 -2.17 -0.17 4.40
C THR A 296 -2.02 -1.18 5.53
N GLU A 297 -2.43 -0.83 6.73
CA GLU A 297 -2.17 -1.61 7.93
C GLU A 297 -3.30 -2.59 8.26
N TYR A 298 -4.37 -2.60 7.46
CA TYR A 298 -5.46 -3.54 7.63
C TYR A 298 -5.01 -4.96 7.29
N ARG A 299 -5.21 -5.90 8.22
CA ARG A 299 -4.69 -7.28 8.15
C ARG A 299 -5.78 -8.34 8.35
N GLY A 300 -7.05 -7.93 8.42
CA GLY A 300 -8.19 -8.82 8.70
C GLY A 300 -8.50 -9.83 7.60
N GLU A 301 -7.94 -9.65 6.40
CA GLU A 301 -8.33 -10.44 5.22
C GLU A 301 -7.38 -11.61 4.96
N GLY A 302 -7.99 -12.76 4.72
CA GLY A 302 -7.34 -13.99 4.28
C GLY A 302 -8.23 -14.75 3.31
N ARG A 303 -7.62 -15.46 2.38
CA ARG A 303 -8.32 -16.23 1.34
C ARG A 303 -7.76 -17.64 1.27
N ASN A 304 -8.62 -18.61 0.93
CA ASN A 304 -8.20 -19.98 0.65
C ASN A 304 -7.24 -19.96 -0.56
N PRO A 305 -5.99 -20.44 -0.42
CA PRO A 305 -4.98 -20.33 -1.47
C PRO A 305 -5.25 -21.21 -2.69
N ASN A 306 -6.18 -22.16 -2.60
CA ASN A 306 -6.54 -23.06 -3.70
C ASN A 306 -7.60 -22.47 -4.66
N MET A 307 -8.20 -21.32 -4.32
CA MET A 307 -9.26 -20.72 -5.12
C MET A 307 -8.80 -19.40 -5.75
N GLY A 308 -9.31 -19.13 -6.95
CA GLY A 308 -9.26 -17.80 -7.55
C GLY A 308 -10.50 -16.98 -7.20
N TYR A 309 -10.33 -15.66 -7.13
CA TYR A 309 -11.42 -14.72 -6.82
C TYR A 309 -11.42 -13.57 -7.83
N GLY A 310 -12.60 -13.06 -8.20
CA GLY A 310 -12.76 -12.01 -9.21
C GLY A 310 -12.25 -10.63 -8.79
N ASN A 311 -11.91 -10.46 -7.52
CA ASN A 311 -11.37 -9.23 -6.94
C ASN A 311 -9.98 -9.43 -6.31
N VAL A 312 -9.34 -10.59 -6.52
CA VAL A 312 -7.99 -10.88 -6.02
C VAL A 312 -7.05 -11.09 -7.22
N GLY A 313 -6.03 -10.25 -7.29
CA GLY A 313 -4.88 -10.37 -8.20
C GLY A 313 -3.59 -10.50 -7.41
N PHE A 314 -2.47 -10.10 -8.01
CA PHE A 314 -1.18 -10.12 -7.33
C PHE A 314 -0.17 -9.17 -7.95
N ARG A 315 0.86 -8.87 -7.16
CA ARG A 315 2.04 -8.08 -7.51
C ARG A 315 3.29 -8.85 -7.14
N ILE A 316 4.41 -8.48 -7.73
CA ILE A 316 5.65 -9.26 -7.69
C ILE A 316 6.72 -8.51 -6.91
N ILE A 317 7.46 -9.24 -6.08
CA ILE A 317 8.78 -8.85 -5.60
C ILE A 317 9.84 -9.40 -6.55
N ARG A 318 10.79 -8.54 -6.93
CA ARG A 318 12.04 -8.91 -7.57
C ARG A 318 13.18 -8.79 -6.58
N GLU A 319 13.97 -9.86 -6.47
CA GLU A 319 15.20 -9.93 -5.68
C GLU A 319 16.39 -9.95 -6.63
N LYS A 320 17.16 -8.86 -6.66
CA LYS A 320 18.31 -8.65 -7.55
C LYS A 320 19.45 -7.96 -6.81
#